data_AF-A0A5B8FVE6-F1
#
_entry.id   AF-A0A5B8FVE6-F1
#
_cell.length_a   1.000
_cell.length_b   1.000
_cell.length_c   1.000
_cell.angle_alpha   90.00
_cell.angle_beta   90.00
_cell.angle_gamma   90.00
#
_symmetry.space_group_name_H-M   'P 1'
#
loop_
_entity.id
_entity.type
_entity.pdbx_description
1 polymer ?
#
loop_
_entity_poly.entity_id
_entity_poly.type
_entity_poly.pdbx_seq_one_letter_code
_entity_poly.pdbx_strand_id
1 'polypeptide(L)' 'MRHTLMLNLDEKHARLLEELRLHFKLSAEDTARFAIRLTHARCKQKPDVLVPEFKPRSRPSRPEPEDNAPC' A
#
# COMPACT_ATOMS: atom_id res chain seq x y z
N MET A 1 5.96 -1.51 -17.45
CA MET A 1 4.68 -1.79 -18.14
C MET A 1 3.54 -1.63 -17.16
N ARG A 2 2.42 -1.02 -17.55
CA ARG A 2 1.23 -0.86 -16.70
C ARG A 2 0.18 -1.88 -17.13
N HIS A 3 -0.33 -2.66 -16.19
CA HIS A 3 -1.46 -3.57 -16.41
C HIS A 3 -2.68 -2.96 -15.70
N THR A 4 -3.75 -2.71 -16.45
CA THR A 4 -5.01 -2.21 -15.90
C THR A 4 -5.98 -3.37 -15.75
N LEU A 5 -6.56 -3.50 -14.57
CA LEU A 5 -7.59 -4.50 -14.26
C LEU A 5 -8.88 -3.76 -13.87
N MET A 6 -9.99 -4.09 -14.53
CA MET A 6 -11.32 -3.65 -14.10
C MET A 6 -11.94 -4.74 -13.22
N LEU A 7 -12.32 -4.37 -11.99
CA LEU A 7 -12.93 -5.28 -11.02
C LEU A 7 -14.44 -5.04 -10.96
N ASN A 8 -15.22 -6.04 -11.36
CA ASN A 8 -16.64 -6.09 -11.08
C ASN A 8 -16.84 -6.72 -9.71
N LEU A 9 -17.44 -5.98 -8.78
CA LEU A 9 -17.72 -6.45 -7.43
C LEU A 9 -19.21 -6.70 -7.29
N ASP A 10 -19.58 -7.81 -6.66
CA ASP A 10 -20.95 -7.96 -6.16
C ASP A 10 -21.18 -7.00 -4.99
N GLU A 11 -22.44 -6.89 -4.56
CA GLU A 11 -22.84 -5.97 -3.51
C GLU A 11 -22.11 -6.23 -2.18
N LYS A 12 -21.82 -7.49 -1.85
CA LYS A 12 -21.12 -7.83 -0.60
C LYS A 12 -19.68 -7.35 -0.65
N HIS A 13 -18.98 -7.62 -1.74
CA HIS A 13 -17.60 -7.17 -1.91
C HIS A 13 -17.49 -5.64 -2.03
N ALA A 14 -18.47 -4.98 -2.65
CA ALA A 14 -18.53 -3.53 -2.73
C ALA A 14 -18.67 -2.88 -1.33
N ARG A 15 -19.52 -3.44 -0.46
CA ARG A 15 -19.67 -2.96 0.93
C ARG A 15 -18.38 -3.14 1.73
N LEU A 16 -17.74 -4.31 1.65
CA LEU A 16 -16.45 -4.54 2.32
C LEU A 16 -15.36 -3.57 1.85
N LEU A 17 -15.33 -3.27 0.54
CA LEU A 17 -14.38 -2.30 0.00
C LEU A 17 -14.65 -0.89 0.57
N GLU A 18 -15.92 -0.49 0.67
CA GLU A 18 -16.29 0.81 1.23
C GLU A 18 -15.90 0.93 2.71
N GLU A 19 -16.15 -0.11 3.52
CA GLU A 19 -15.75 -0.16 4.92
C GLU A 19 -14.23 0.00 5.09
N LEU A 20 -13.44 -0.73 4.30
CA LEU A 20 -11.99 -0.62 4.31
C LEU A 20 -11.52 0.76 3.84
N ARG A 21 -12.14 1.31 2.80
CA ARG A 21 -11.83 2.65 2.29
C ARG A 21 -12.07 3.71 3.36
N LEU A 22 -13.19 3.64 4.08
CA LEU A 22 -13.51 4.58 5.16
C LEU A 22 -12.53 4.43 6.33
N HIS A 23 -12.17 3.19 6.68
CA HIS A 23 -11.24 2.91 7.77
C HIS A 23 -9.83 3.47 7.48
N PHE A 24 -9.28 3.16 6.30
CA PHE A 24 -7.92 3.58 5.92
C PHE A 24 -7.85 4.97 5.29
N LYS A 25 -9.01 5.59 4.99
CA LYS A 25 -9.14 6.88 4.31
C LYS A 25 -8.43 6.92 2.95
N LEU A 26 -8.63 5.86 2.16
CA LEU A 26 -8.00 5.67 0.84
C LEU A 26 -9.04 5.71 -0.29
N SER A 27 -8.60 5.92 -1.53
CA SER A 27 -9.47 5.71 -2.69
C SER A 27 -9.84 4.23 -2.81
N ALA A 28 -10.93 3.91 -3.53
CA ALA A 28 -11.33 2.50 -3.74
C ALA A 28 -10.21 1.71 -4.45
N GLU A 29 -9.54 2.31 -5.43
CA GLU A 29 -8.43 1.69 -6.15
C GLU A 29 -7.21 1.45 -5.25
N ASP A 30 -6.83 2.45 -4.44
CA ASP A 30 -5.69 2.31 -3.52
C ASP A 30 -6.00 1.30 -2.40
N THR A 31 -7.24 1.24 -1.95
CA THR A 31 -7.71 0.25 -0.97
C THR A 31 -7.60 -1.17 -1.54
N ALA A 32 -8.05 -1.39 -2.78
CA ALA A 32 -7.90 -2.68 -3.45
C ALA A 32 -6.42 -3.06 -3.61
N ARG A 33 -5.57 -2.11 -4.02
CA ARG A 33 -4.12 -2.33 -4.14
C ARG A 33 -3.47 -2.65 -2.79
N PHE A 34 -3.91 -1.99 -1.73
CA PHE A 34 -3.46 -2.23 -0.36
C PHE A 34 -3.87 -3.64 0.11
N ALA A 35 -5.13 -4.04 -0.09
CA ALA A 35 -5.64 -5.36 0.27
C ALA A 35 -4.87 -6.49 -0.44
N ILE A 36 -4.56 -6.34 -1.73
CA ILE A 36 -3.74 -7.30 -2.49
C ILE A 36 -2.35 -7.42 -1.87
N ARG A 37 -1.69 -6.30 -1.56
CA ARG A 37 -0.35 -6.30 -0.94
C ARG A 37 -0.36 -6.95 0.44
N LEU A 38 -1.36 -6.62 1.26
CA LEU A 38 -1.52 -7.18 2.60
C LEU A 38 -1.72 -8.69 2.54
N THR A 39 -2.59 -9.17 1.65
CA THR A 39 -2.86 -10.60 1.46
C THR A 39 -1.62 -11.32 0.94
N HIS A 40 -0.95 -10.77 -0.07
CA HIS A 40 0.30 -11.35 -0.59
C HIS A 40 1.40 -11.41 0.47
N ALA A 41 1.55 -10.37 1.31
CA ALA A 41 2.49 -10.38 2.42
C ALA A 41 2.14 -11.46 3.45
N ARG A 42 0.87 -11.61 3.82
CA ARG A 42 0.39 -12.67 4.72
C ARG A 42 0.56 -14.07 4.15
N CYS A 43 0.39 -14.27 2.84
CA CYS A 43 0.61 -15.58 2.22
C CYS A 43 2.10 -15.95 2.18
N LYS A 44 3.00 -14.97 2.07
CA LYS A 44 4.46 -15.19 2.01
C LYS A 44 5.13 -15.22 3.38
N GLN A 45 4.61 -14.48 4.35
CA GLN A 45 5.04 -14.61 5.73
C GLN A 45 4.45 -15.91 6.26
N LYS A 46 5.31 -16.83 6.74
CA LYS A 46 4.86 -17.99 7.50
C LYS A 46 3.85 -17.52 8.57
N PRO A 47 2.77 -18.28 8.83
CA PRO A 47 1.64 -17.84 9.65
C PRO A 47 2.00 -17.36 11.07
N ASP A 48 3.22 -17.65 11.56
CA ASP A 48 3.68 -17.27 12.90
C ASP A 48 4.39 -15.91 13.00
N VAL A 49 4.55 -15.14 11.92
CA VAL A 49 5.26 -13.86 11.98
C VAL A 49 4.30 -12.70 11.74
N LEU A 50 3.84 -12.12 12.85
CA LEU A 50 2.99 -10.94 12.92
C LEU A 50 3.56 -9.77 12.10
N VAL A 51 2.84 -9.45 11.01
CA VAL A 51 2.67 -8.16 10.31
C VAL A 51 3.92 -7.25 10.19
N PRO A 52 4.41 -6.95 8.97
CA PRO A 52 5.41 -5.89 8.81
C PRO A 52 4.71 -4.52 8.96
N GLU A 53 5.27 -3.66 9.81
CA GLU A 53 4.81 -2.29 10.01
C GLU A 53 4.63 -1.56 8.67
N PHE A 54 3.39 -1.14 8.40
CA PHE A 54 3.10 -0.24 7.29
C PHE A 54 3.55 1.17 7.67
N LYS A 55 4.78 1.54 7.26
CA LYS A 55 5.25 2.92 7.33
C LYS A 55 4.83 3.65 6.05
N PRO A 56 3.80 4.54 6.08
CA PRO A 56 3.52 5.40 4.95
C PRO A 56 4.74 6.31 4.75
N ARG A 57 5.33 6.28 3.55
CA ARG A 57 6.44 7.15 3.22
C ARG A 57 5.96 8.61 3.23
N SER A 58 6.17 9.31 4.33
CA SER A 58 6.25 10.77 4.32
C SER A 58 7.40 11.18 3.38
N ARG A 59 7.17 12.28 2.65
CA ARG A 59 7.94 12.76 1.49
C ARG A 59 9.47 12.61 1.63
N PRO A 60 10.18 12.35 0.51
CA PRO A 60 11.64 12.36 0.53
C PRO A 60 12.14 13.76 0.89
N SER A 61 12.84 13.87 2.02
CA SER A 61 13.69 15.00 2.32
C SER A 61 14.76 15.08 1.23
N ARG A 62 14.93 16.26 0.65
CA ARG A 62 15.96 16.53 -0.38
C ARG A 62 17.34 16.08 0.11
N PRO A 63 18.21 15.54 -0.77
CA PRO A 63 19.62 15.41 -0.45
C PRO A 63 20.25 16.80 -0.40
N GLU A 64 20.87 17.14 0.74
CA GLU A 64 21.80 18.28 0.80
C GLU A 64 23.11 17.88 0.12
N PRO A 65 23.66 18.70 -0.79
CA PRO A 65 24.96 18.42 -1.38
C PRO A 65 26.07 18.71 -0.34
N GLU A 66 26.84 17.68 -0.03
CA GLU A 66 28.06 17.75 0.77
C GLU A 66 29.10 18.65 0.09
N ASP A 67 29.55 19.64 0.85
CA ASP A 67 30.62 20.59 0.56
C ASP A 67 31.94 19.81 0.32
N ASN A 68 32.29 19.58 -0.94
CA ASN A 68 33.58 19.00 -1.31
C ASN A 68 34.50 20.12 -1.78
N ALA A 69 35.32 20.64 -0.86
CA ALA A 69 36.46 21.49 -1.17
C ALA A 69 37.63 20.64 -1.71
N PRO A 70 38.26 21.01 -2.84
CA PRO A 70 39.58 20.53 -3.18
C PRO A 70 40.66 21.58 -2.86
N CYS A 71 41.82 21.07 -2.42
CA CYS A 71 43.08 21.78 -2.21
C CYS A 71 43.64 22.44 -3.47
#